data_AF-A0A914PB63-F1
#
_entry.id   AF-A0A914PB63-F1
#
_cell.length_a   1.000
_cell.length_b   1.000
_cell.length_c   1.000
_cell.angle_alpha   90.00
_cell.angle_beta   90.00
_cell.angle_gamma   90.00
#
_symmetry.space_group_name_H-M   'P 1'
#
loop_
_entity.id
_entity.type
_entity.pdbx_description
1 polymer ?
#
loop_
_entity_poly.entity_id
_entity_poly.type
_entity_poly.pdbx_seq_one_letter_code
_entity_poly.pdbx_strand_id
1 'polypeptide(L)'
;MIYANGSSSVNVGTSSIPINVQKGVRQGDTLSPLLFILVLQLALNQVNWENGININGSILGHLDFADDIALLSQTLEGAQSLLDQVAEKCRAVGLHINVEKTKWMSNVRDPDEIILLNDEEVEKI
;
A
#
# COMPACT_ATOMS: atom_id res chain seq x y z
N MET A 1 -9.76 12.90 -18.13
CA MET A 1 -9.26 12.38 -16.83
C MET A 1 -8.71 13.57 -16.04
N ILE A 2 -8.94 13.66 -14.72
CA ILE A 2 -8.73 14.88 -13.90
C ILE A 2 -7.27 15.38 -13.90
N TYR A 3 -6.28 14.50 -14.10
CA TYR A 3 -4.85 14.84 -14.24
C TYR A 3 -4.28 14.57 -15.65
N ALA A 4 -5.13 14.54 -16.67
CA ALA A 4 -4.65 14.40 -18.05
C ALA A 4 -3.78 15.60 -18.44
N ASN A 5 -2.67 15.34 -19.15
CA ASN A 5 -1.73 16.35 -19.64
C ASN A 5 -1.07 17.21 -18.53
N GLY A 6 -0.97 16.68 -17.31
CA GLY A 6 -0.24 17.34 -16.23
C GLY A 6 1.25 17.51 -16.58
N SER A 7 1.81 18.68 -16.29
CA SER A 7 3.25 18.93 -16.41
C SER A 7 3.79 19.53 -15.12
N SER A 8 5.05 19.23 -14.84
CA SER A 8 5.84 19.84 -13.77
C SER A 8 7.08 20.49 -14.40
N SER A 9 7.81 21.32 -13.67
CA SER A 9 9.03 21.93 -14.16
C SER A 9 10.11 21.96 -13.08
N VAL A 10 11.35 21.67 -13.46
CA VAL A 10 12.52 21.82 -12.58
C VAL A 10 13.32 23.02 -13.06
N ASN A 11 13.68 23.91 -12.12
CA ASN A 11 14.50 25.07 -12.42
C ASN A 11 15.98 24.75 -12.18
N VAL A 12 16.81 24.92 -13.20
CA VAL A 12 18.26 24.74 -13.15
C VAL A 12 18.92 26.06 -13.54
N GLY A 13 19.43 26.80 -12.55
CA GLY A 13 19.89 28.17 -12.75
C GLY A 13 18.75 29.08 -13.22
N THR A 14 18.88 29.66 -14.42
CA THR A 14 17.87 30.50 -15.05
C THR A 14 16.96 29.75 -16.04
N SER A 15 17.21 28.46 -16.25
CA SER A 15 16.43 27.64 -17.19
C SER A 15 15.36 26.83 -16.47
N SER A 16 14.18 26.71 -17.10
CA SER A 16 13.09 25.86 -16.61
C SER A 16 12.89 24.70 -17.58
N ILE A 17 13.00 23.47 -17.08
CA ILE A 17 12.88 22.25 -17.87
C ILE A 17 11.51 21.63 -17.59
N PRO A 18 10.60 21.57 -18.57
CA PRO A 18 9.29 20.95 -18.38
C PRO A 18 9.41 19.42 -18.38
N ILE A 19 8.65 18.78 -17.50
CA ILE A 19 8.54 17.33 -17.33
C ILE A 19 7.07 16.97 -17.50
N ASN A 20 6.78 16.07 -18.44
CA ASN A 20 5.42 15.56 -18.62
C ASN A 20 5.11 14.52 -17.53
N VAL A 21 4.07 14.76 -16.73
CA VAL A 21 3.71 13.88 -15.61
C VAL A 21 2.86 12.72 -16.14
N GLN A 22 3.39 11.50 -16.03
CA GLN A 22 2.72 10.29 -16.52
C GLN A 22 1.96 9.52 -15.42
N LYS A 23 2.42 9.63 -14.17
CA LYS A 23 1.86 8.93 -13.01
C LYS A 23 1.93 9.84 -11.78
N GLY A 24 1.02 9.62 -10.85
CA GLY A 24 0.92 10.37 -9.61
C GLY A 24 -0.18 11.43 -9.64
N VAL A 25 -0.38 12.03 -8.46
CA VAL A 25 -1.35 13.10 -8.23
C VAL A 25 -0.60 14.40 -7.92
N ARG A 26 -1.26 15.55 -8.06
CA ARG A 26 -0.62 16.85 -7.86
C ARG A 26 -0.48 17.16 -6.37
N GLN A 27 0.75 17.20 -5.85
CA GLN A 27 0.98 17.61 -4.47
C GLN A 27 0.46 19.04 -4.22
N GLY A 28 -0.25 19.23 -3.11
CA GLY A 28 -0.89 20.51 -2.74
C GLY A 28 -2.27 20.75 -3.37
N ASP A 29 -2.77 19.83 -4.21
CA ASP A 29 -4.14 19.87 -4.71
C ASP A 29 -5.09 19.22 -3.69
N THR A 30 -6.20 19.90 -3.40
CA THR A 30 -7.22 19.42 -2.44
C THR A 30 -7.91 18.14 -2.87
N LEU A 31 -7.94 17.83 -4.18
CA LEU A 31 -8.52 16.59 -4.70
C LEU A 31 -7.56 15.40 -4.71
N SER A 32 -6.24 15.65 -4.65
CA SER A 32 -5.23 14.59 -4.72
C SER A 32 -5.36 13.51 -3.65
N PRO A 33 -5.60 13.84 -2.36
CA PRO A 33 -5.81 12.82 -1.33
C PRO A 33 -7.01 11.92 -1.62
N LEU A 34 -8.14 12.49 -2.06
CA LEU A 34 -9.33 11.72 -2.39
C LEU A 34 -9.08 10.78 -3.57
N LEU A 35 -8.40 11.25 -4.61
CA LEU A 35 -8.08 10.45 -5.78
C LEU A 35 -7.14 9.29 -5.44
N PHE A 36 -6.15 9.53 -4.55
CA PHE A 36 -5.29 8.47 -4.05
C PHE A 36 -6.06 7.40 -3.28
N ILE A 37 -6.90 7.82 -2.32
CA ILE A 37 -7.75 6.92 -1.53
C ILE A 37 -8.67 6.09 -2.43
N LEU A 38 -9.28 6.70 -3.45
CA LEU A 38 -10.15 5.98 -4.39
C LEU A 38 -9.40 4.87 -5.14
N VAL A 39 -8.17 5.13 -5.60
CA VAL A 39 -7.34 4.13 -6.28
C VAL A 39 -6.92 3.01 -5.31
N LEU A 40 -6.55 3.36 -4.08
CA LEU A 40 -6.20 2.40 -3.05
C LEU A 40 -7.39 1.49 -2.72
N GLN A 41 -8.58 2.08 -2.52
CA GLN A 41 -9.81 1.34 -2.23
C GLN A 41 -10.17 0.37 -3.38
N LEU A 42 -9.95 0.75 -4.64
CA LEU A 42 -10.16 -0.15 -5.78
C LEU A 42 -9.28 -1.40 -5.70
N ALA A 43 -8.04 -1.28 -5.22
CA ALA A 43 -7.16 -2.42 -4.98
C ALA A 43 -7.62 -3.26 -3.78
N LEU A 44 -7.91 -2.61 -2.65
CA LEU A 44 -8.31 -3.29 -1.40
C LEU A 44 -9.65 -4.03 -1.53
N ASN A 45 -10.58 -3.53 -2.36
CA ASN A 45 -11.84 -4.21 -2.65
C ASN A 45 -11.69 -5.54 -3.40
N GLN A 46 -10.50 -5.83 -3.96
CA GLN A 46 -10.21 -7.07 -4.68
C GLN A 46 -9.46 -8.11 -3.84
N VAL A 47 -9.16 -7.79 -2.58
CA VAL A 47 -8.46 -8.70 -1.65
C VAL A 47 -9.47 -9.61 -0.96
N ASN A 48 -9.14 -10.90 -0.83
CA ASN A 48 -9.90 -11.81 0.02
C ASN A 48 -9.44 -11.67 1.47
N TRP A 49 -10.32 -11.18 2.32
CA TRP A 49 -10.04 -10.89 3.73
C TRP A 49 -10.26 -12.08 4.67
N GLU A 50 -10.56 -13.30 4.19
CA GLU A 50 -10.84 -14.49 5.02
C GLU A 50 -9.74 -14.81 6.05
N ASN A 51 -8.49 -14.51 5.73
CA ASN A 51 -7.34 -14.67 6.63
C ASN A 51 -7.24 -13.58 7.71
N GLY A 52 -8.26 -12.71 7.82
CA GLY A 52 -8.35 -11.68 8.84
C GLY A 52 -8.64 -12.21 10.25
N ILE A 53 -8.74 -11.30 11.21
CA ILE A 53 -9.12 -11.66 12.58
C ILE A 53 -10.64 -11.74 12.68
N ASN A 54 -11.17 -12.88 13.13
CA ASN A 54 -12.58 -13.01 13.47
C ASN A 54 -12.90 -12.33 14.81
N ILE A 55 -13.75 -11.32 14.77
CA ILE A 55 -14.31 -10.61 15.91
C ILE A 55 -15.82 -10.82 15.91
N ASN A 56 -16.31 -11.70 16.79
CA ASN A 56 -17.74 -11.98 16.96
C ASN A 56 -18.49 -12.36 15.67
N GLY A 57 -17.84 -13.10 14.76
CA GLY A 57 -18.42 -13.53 13.49
C GLY A 57 -18.14 -12.59 12.30
N SER A 58 -17.53 -11.43 12.55
CA SER A 58 -17.08 -10.50 11.50
C SER A 58 -15.57 -10.61 11.31
N ILE A 59 -15.10 -10.65 10.06
CA ILE A 59 -13.67 -10.68 9.77
C ILE A 59 -13.13 -9.26 9.62
N LEU A 60 -12.14 -8.91 10.43
CA LEU A 60 -11.37 -7.66 10.33
C LEU A 60 -10.00 -7.98 9.73
N GLY A 61 -9.80 -7.62 8.45
CA GLY A 61 -8.57 -7.92 7.71
C GLY A 61 -7.55 -6.78 7.64
N HIS A 62 -8.00 -5.53 7.75
CA HIS A 62 -7.11 -4.36 7.69
C HIS A 62 -7.67 -3.14 8.42
N LEU A 63 -6.78 -2.20 8.71
CA LEU A 63 -7.06 -0.81 9.10
C LEU A 63 -6.18 0.08 8.23
N ASP A 64 -6.72 1.18 7.71
CA ASP A 64 -6.00 2.06 6.80
C ASP A 64 -6.20 3.54 7.15
N PHE A 65 -5.15 4.32 6.93
CA PHE A 65 -5.18 5.78 7.04
C PHE A 65 -4.21 6.40 6.04
N ALA A 66 -4.75 7.20 5.12
CA ALA A 66 -3.99 7.75 4.00
C ALA A 66 -3.26 6.64 3.20
N ASP A 67 -1.93 6.60 3.23
CA ASP A 67 -1.09 5.58 2.59
C ASP A 67 -0.65 4.44 3.53
N ASP A 68 -0.89 4.56 4.83
CA ASP A 68 -0.56 3.53 5.82
C ASP A 68 -1.67 2.49 5.92
N ILE A 69 -1.30 1.20 5.85
CA ILE A 69 -2.21 0.06 6.00
C ILE A 69 -1.63 -0.90 7.05
N ALA A 70 -2.43 -1.25 8.05
CA ALA A 70 -2.17 -2.33 8.98
C ALA A 70 -2.98 -3.55 8.59
N LEU A 71 -2.31 -4.65 8.26
CA LEU A 71 -2.95 -5.95 8.00
C LEU A 71 -3.07 -6.74 9.30
N LEU A 72 -4.20 -7.40 9.48
CA LEU A 72 -4.52 -8.15 10.68
C LEU A 72 -4.80 -9.60 10.30
N SER A 73 -4.13 -10.55 10.94
CA SER A 73 -4.36 -11.98 10.72
C SER A 73 -4.21 -12.78 12.01
N GLN A 74 -4.81 -13.96 12.04
CA GLN A 74 -4.68 -14.90 13.16
C GLN A 74 -3.39 -15.73 13.12
N THR A 75 -2.76 -15.84 11.95
CA THR A 75 -1.54 -16.66 11.74
C THR A 75 -0.54 -15.89 10.88
N LEU A 76 0.75 -16.24 10.97
CA LEU A 76 1.78 -15.64 10.12
C LEU A 76 1.57 -16.00 8.64
N GLU A 77 1.17 -17.24 8.35
CA GLU A 77 0.81 -17.66 6.99
C GLU A 77 -0.36 -16.84 6.42
N GLY A 78 -1.38 -16.56 7.23
CA GLY A 78 -2.49 -15.70 6.86
C GLY A 78 -2.05 -14.26 6.61
N ALA A 79 -1.15 -13.73 7.44
CA ALA A 79 -0.56 -12.41 7.27
C ALA A 79 0.25 -12.30 5.97
N GLN A 80 1.08 -13.30 5.66
CA GLN A 80 1.82 -13.40 4.40
C GLN A 80 0.86 -13.42 3.20
N SER A 81 -0.18 -14.27 3.25
CA SER A 81 -1.20 -14.35 2.20
C SER A 81 -1.94 -13.03 1.97
N LEU A 82 -2.29 -12.30 3.04
CA LEU A 82 -2.90 -10.97 2.91
C LEU A 82 -1.92 -9.96 2.31
N LEU A 83 -0.66 -9.96 2.75
CA LEU A 83 0.37 -9.06 2.23
C LEU A 83 0.61 -9.28 0.73
N ASP A 84 0.71 -10.53 0.29
CA ASP A 84 0.90 -10.89 -1.12
C ASP A 84 -0.27 -10.43 -1.99
N GLN A 85 -1.51 -10.66 -1.53
CA GLN A 85 -2.70 -10.20 -2.23
C GLN A 85 -2.74 -8.67 -2.33
N VAL A 86 -2.50 -7.96 -1.22
CA VAL A 86 -2.49 -6.48 -1.22
C VAL A 86 -1.40 -5.96 -2.16
N ALA A 87 -0.19 -6.53 -2.11
CA ALA A 87 0.91 -6.17 -3.00
C ALA A 87 0.55 -6.38 -4.47
N GLU A 88 -0.08 -7.51 -4.81
CA GLU A 88 -0.55 -7.82 -6.16
C GLU A 88 -1.62 -6.82 -6.64
N LYS A 89 -2.66 -6.56 -5.83
CA LYS A 89 -3.76 -5.66 -6.22
C LYS A 89 -3.31 -4.20 -6.31
N CYS A 90 -2.44 -3.76 -5.40
CA CYS A 90 -1.81 -2.44 -5.48
C CYS A 90 -0.98 -2.29 -6.77
N ARG A 91 -0.18 -3.30 -7.12
CA ARG A 91 0.63 -3.29 -8.35
C ARG A 91 -0.24 -3.19 -9.61
N ALA A 92 -1.39 -3.88 -9.62
CA ALA A 92 -2.34 -3.83 -10.74
C ALA A 92 -2.91 -2.42 -11.00
N VAL A 93 -3.02 -1.59 -9.96
CA VAL A 93 -3.46 -0.18 -10.08
C VAL A 93 -2.29 0.81 -10.13
N GLY A 94 -1.05 0.32 -10.21
CA GLY A 94 0.17 1.13 -10.32
C GLY A 94 0.75 1.65 -9.00
N LEU A 95 0.24 1.17 -7.86
CA LEU A 95 0.78 1.43 -6.53
C LEU A 95 1.84 0.38 -6.16
N HIS A 96 2.84 0.78 -5.37
CA HIS A 96 3.92 -0.11 -4.93
C HIS A 96 4.10 0.05 -3.42
N ILE A 97 4.17 -1.07 -2.72
CA ILE A 97 4.43 -1.09 -1.28
C ILE A 97 5.93 -0.89 -1.05
N ASN A 98 6.28 -0.05 -0.10
CA ASN A 98 7.66 0.17 0.31
C ASN A 98 8.07 -0.89 1.34
N VAL A 99 8.93 -1.82 0.93
CA VAL A 99 9.44 -2.92 1.78
C VAL A 99 10.16 -2.38 3.01
N GLU A 100 11.07 -1.41 2.84
CA GLU A 100 11.87 -0.84 3.93
C GLU A 100 11.01 -0.22 5.04
N LYS A 101 9.84 0.31 4.69
CA LYS A 101 8.89 0.90 5.64
C LYS A 101 7.86 -0.10 6.18
N THR A 102 7.69 -1.24 5.54
CA THR A 102 6.77 -2.27 5.99
C THR A 102 7.42 -3.04 7.14
N LYS A 103 6.64 -3.31 8.19
CA LYS A 103 7.05 -4.05 9.37
C LYS A 103 5.98 -5.06 9.73
N TRP A 104 6.35 -6.10 10.46
CA TRP A 104 5.39 -7.02 11.05
C TRP A 104 5.68 -7.28 12.52
N MET A 105 4.64 -7.65 13.26
CA MET A 105 4.75 -7.98 14.67
C MET A 105 3.85 -9.18 14.99
N SER A 106 4.20 -9.93 16.03
CA SER A 106 3.41 -11.08 16.48
C SER A 106 3.46 -11.22 17.99
N ASN A 107 2.39 -11.76 18.57
CA ASN A 107 2.33 -12.16 19.97
C ASN A 107 2.99 -13.52 20.23
N VAL A 108 3.37 -14.25 19.18
CA VAL A 108 4.14 -15.49 19.28
C VAL A 108 5.56 -15.15 19.72
N ARG A 109 6.03 -15.86 20.76
CA ARG A 109 7.40 -15.74 21.27
C ARG A 109 8.33 -16.52 20.36
N ASP A 110 9.32 -15.84 19.77
CA ASP A 110 10.33 -16.41 18.88
C ASP A 110 9.76 -17.28 17.73
N PRO A 111 8.95 -16.68 16.83
CA PRO A 111 8.46 -17.36 15.64
C PRO A 111 9.63 -17.74 14.72
N ASP A 112 9.61 -18.97 14.21
CA ASP A 112 10.58 -19.47 13.23
C ASP A 112 10.29 -18.96 11.80
N GLU A 113 9.10 -18.40 11.60
CA GLU A 113 8.62 -17.94 10.29
C GLU A 113 9.04 -16.49 10.03
N ILE A 114 9.33 -16.21 8.76
CA ILE A 114 9.63 -14.86 8.25
C ILE A 114 8.49 -14.40 7.33
N ILE A 115 8.31 -13.09 7.24
CA ILE A 115 7.41 -12.47 6.26
C ILE A 115 8.25 -11.87 5.14
N LEU A 116 7.86 -12.14 3.91
CA LEU A 116 8.53 -11.68 2.69
C LEU A 116 7.62 -10.73 1.91
N LEU A 117 8.22 -9.72 1.28
CA LEU A 117 7.55 -8.86 0.32
C LEU A 117 8.47 -8.65 -0.88
N ASN A 118 8.07 -9.15 -2.06
CA ASN A 118 8.91 -9.16 -3.27
C ASN A 118 10.26 -9.87 -3.04
N ASP A 119 10.25 -11.02 -2.37
CA ASP A 119 11.44 -11.82 -2.02
C ASP A 119 12.42 -11.16 -1.02
N GLU A 120 12.06 -10.00 -0.47
CA GLU A 120 12.82 -9.31 0.58
C GLU A 120 12.17 -9.54 1.95
N GLU A 121 12.99 -9.79 2.97
CA GLU A 121 12.52 -9.97 4.34
C GLU A 121 11.95 -8.67 4.91
N VAL A 122 10.71 -8.74 5.39
CA VAL A 122 10.07 -7.65 6.11
C VAL A 122 10.56 -7.67 7.55
N GLU A 123 11.10 -6.54 8.02
CA GLU A 123 11.61 -6.41 9.38
C GLU A 123 10.52 -6.67 10.41
N LYS A 124 10.86 -7.51 11.39
CA LYS A 124 10.04 -7.78 12.57
C LYS A 124 10.28 -6.74 13.66
N ILE A 125 9.19 -6.21 14.24
CA ILE A 125 9.21 -5.28 15.39
C ILE A 125 8.53 -5.84 16.64
#